data_AF-A0A925TZW6-F1
#
_entry.id   AF-A0A925TZW6-F1
#
_cell.length_a   1.000
_cell.length_b   1.000
_cell.length_c   1.000
_cell.angle_alpha   90.00
_cell.angle_beta   90.00
_cell.angle_gamma   90.00
#
_symmetry.space_group_name_H-M   'P 1'
#
loop_
_entity.id
_entity.type
_entity.pdbx_description
1 polymer ?
#
loop_
_entity_poly.entity_id
_entity_poly.type
_entity_poly.pdbx_seq_one_letter_code
_entity_poly.pdbx_strand_id
1 'polypeptide(L)'
;MRNLMVAALLAVGALASMAGDASAYERGGTFYGPHGGRWDTRVTRECNGDVCYTKRTVVGPRGRVWTRRGTLVRTPYGWRRHGTVSGPNGSAYFGGSGSCHDGRCTYSGGRSGPRGDSSWSGSYRRY
;
A
#
# COMPACT_ATOMS: atom_id res chain seq x y z
N MET A 1 31.58 -2.31 -10.31
CA MET A 1 30.71 -2.06 -9.14
C MET A 1 29.26 -2.15 -9.61
N ARG A 2 28.59 -3.28 -9.39
CA ARG A 2 27.43 -3.70 -10.19
C ARG A 2 26.17 -3.81 -9.34
N ASN A 3 25.24 -2.90 -9.62
CA ASN A 3 23.78 -3.06 -9.66
C ASN A 3 23.05 -3.39 -8.35
N LEU A 4 22.61 -2.34 -7.64
CA LEU A 4 21.37 -2.35 -6.87
C LEU A 4 20.56 -1.07 -7.18
N MET A 5 20.20 -0.87 -8.45
CA MET A 5 19.06 -0.01 -8.76
C MET A 5 17.78 -0.80 -8.44
N VAL A 6 17.42 -0.75 -7.17
CA VAL A 6 16.06 -1.02 -6.70
C VAL A 6 15.17 -0.08 -7.50
N ALA A 7 14.48 -0.63 -8.50
CA ALA A 7 13.47 0.09 -9.24
C ALA A 7 12.41 0.55 -8.23
N ALA A 8 12.57 1.81 -7.81
CA ALA A 8 11.60 2.58 -7.07
C ALA A 8 10.33 2.62 -7.91
N LEU A 9 9.46 1.64 -7.72
CA LEU A 9 8.08 1.72 -8.19
C LEU A 9 7.32 2.61 -7.20
N LEU A 10 7.64 3.89 -7.38
CA LEU A 10 6.86 5.09 -7.16
C LEU A 10 5.72 4.97 -6.16
N ALA A 11 5.96 5.63 -5.03
CA ALA A 11 4.94 6.29 -4.25
C ALA A 11 3.88 6.92 -5.17
N VAL A 12 2.69 6.35 -5.16
CA VAL A 12 1.46 7.13 -5.22
C VAL A 12 0.66 6.64 -4.02
N GLY A 13 0.93 7.26 -2.88
CA GLY A 13 -0.04 7.31 -1.81
C GLY A 13 -1.25 8.03 -2.39
N ALA A 14 -2.27 7.26 -2.77
CA ALA A 14 -3.61 7.79 -2.80
C ALA A 14 -4.00 8.05 -1.35
N LEU A 15 -3.54 9.20 -0.82
CA LEU A 15 -4.22 9.94 0.23
C LEU A 15 -5.52 10.43 -0.38
N ALA A 16 -6.44 9.49 -0.63
CA ALA A 16 -7.82 9.81 -0.85
C ALA A 16 -8.32 10.32 0.51
N SER A 17 -8.42 11.64 0.61
CA SER A 17 -9.18 12.39 1.60
C SER A 17 -10.62 11.87 1.63
N MET A 18 -10.98 10.99 2.57
CA MET A 18 -12.32 10.40 2.56
C MET A 18 -13.04 10.59 3.89
N ALA A 19 -14.05 11.47 3.83
CA ALA A 19 -15.14 11.60 4.78
C ALA A 19 -15.95 10.28 4.86
N GLY A 20 -16.70 10.11 5.94
CA GLY A 20 -17.23 8.83 6.44
C GLY A 20 -18.36 8.16 5.65
N ASP A 21 -18.41 8.30 4.34
CA ASP A 21 -19.41 7.65 3.49
C ASP A 21 -18.86 6.36 2.86
N ALA A 22 -19.75 5.38 2.69
CA ALA A 22 -19.43 4.18 1.95
C ALA A 22 -19.02 4.58 0.52
N SER A 23 -17.78 4.29 0.16
CA SER A 23 -17.21 4.71 -1.12
C SER A 23 -16.49 3.54 -1.77
N ALA A 24 -16.87 3.27 -3.01
CA ALA A 24 -16.20 2.29 -3.85
C ALA A 24 -15.63 3.01 -5.06
N TYR A 25 -14.37 2.70 -5.39
CA TYR A 25 -13.80 3.13 -6.66
C TYR A 25 -13.03 2.00 -7.31
N GLU A 26 -13.00 2.06 -8.63
CA GLU A 26 -12.13 1.25 -9.46
C GLU A 26 -11.28 2.15 -10.34
N ARG A 27 -10.01 1.78 -10.48
CA ARG A 27 -9.08 2.44 -11.40
C ARG A 27 -8.26 1.41 -12.14
N GLY A 28 -8.37 1.43 -13.47
CA GLY A 28 -7.51 0.70 -14.38
C GLY A 28 -6.46 1.59 -15.04
N GLY A 29 -5.43 0.99 -15.63
CA GLY A 29 -4.52 1.69 -16.53
C GLY A 29 -3.43 0.78 -17.07
N THR A 30 -2.77 1.25 -18.12
CA THR A 30 -1.63 0.58 -18.75
C THR A 30 -0.43 1.51 -18.74
N PHE A 31 0.76 0.97 -18.50
CA PHE A 31 2.02 1.71 -18.60
C PHE A 31 3.10 0.82 -19.22
N TYR A 32 4.15 1.45 -19.74
CA TYR A 32 5.28 0.75 -20.35
C TYR A 32 6.50 0.88 -19.45
N GLY A 33 7.13 -0.25 -19.16
CA GLY A 33 8.33 -0.32 -18.34
C GLY A 33 9.61 -0.22 -19.16
N PRO A 34 10.77 -0.34 -18.50
CA PRO A 34 12.06 -0.45 -19.20
C PRO A 34 12.01 -1.57 -20.25
N HIS A 35 12.58 -1.30 -21.42
CA HIS A 35 12.56 -2.18 -22.61
C HIS A 35 11.18 -2.35 -23.29
N GLY A 36 10.24 -1.41 -23.09
CA GLY A 36 8.97 -1.38 -23.83
C GLY A 36 7.96 -2.45 -23.41
N GLY A 37 8.23 -3.19 -22.33
CA GLY A 37 7.29 -4.18 -21.81
C GLY A 37 6.01 -3.51 -21.30
N ARG A 38 4.85 -4.01 -21.74
CA ARG A 38 3.52 -3.55 -21.29
C ARG A 38 3.21 -4.06 -19.87
N TRP A 39 2.59 -3.19 -19.08
CA TRP A 39 2.09 -3.47 -17.74
C TRP A 39 0.67 -2.95 -17.60
N ASP A 40 -0.21 -3.79 -17.07
CA ASP A 40 -1.60 -3.43 -16.81
C ASP A 40 -1.86 -3.45 -15.30
N THR A 41 -2.53 -2.42 -14.80
CA THR A 41 -2.87 -2.29 -13.38
C THR A 41 -4.37 -2.13 -13.21
N ARG A 42 -4.90 -2.79 -12.18
CA ARG A 42 -6.29 -2.61 -11.73
C ARG A 42 -6.29 -2.44 -10.23
N VAL A 43 -6.99 -1.43 -9.75
CA VAL A 43 -7.13 -1.11 -8.33
C VAL A 43 -8.61 -1.03 -8.02
N THR A 44 -9.06 -1.76 -7.01
CA THR A 44 -10.37 -1.58 -6.39
C THR A 44 -10.16 -1.13 -4.95
N ARG A 45 -10.98 -0.19 -4.50
CA ARG A 45 -11.13 0.15 -3.10
C ARG A 45 -12.60 0.21 -2.77
N GLU A 46 -12.93 -0.34 -1.61
CA GLU A 46 -14.27 -0.30 -1.03
C GLU A 46 -14.13 0.11 0.42
N CYS A 47 -14.86 1.13 0.84
CA CYS A 47 -14.93 1.61 2.20
C CYS A 47 -16.36 1.49 2.71
N ASN A 48 -16.50 1.03 3.96
CA ASN A 48 -17.75 1.05 4.70
C ASN A 48 -17.45 1.57 6.11
N GLY A 49 -17.94 2.78 6.41
CA GLY A 49 -17.63 3.49 7.65
C GLY A 49 -16.13 3.68 7.84
N ASP A 50 -15.61 3.23 8.97
CA ASP A 50 -14.19 3.35 9.34
C ASP A 50 -13.28 2.29 8.70
N VAL A 51 -13.83 1.34 7.94
CA VAL A 51 -13.06 0.22 7.37
C VAL A 51 -12.99 0.34 5.85
N CYS A 52 -11.79 0.32 5.31
CA CYS A 52 -11.52 0.32 3.87
C CYS A 52 -10.69 -0.89 3.46
N TYR A 53 -11.14 -1.60 2.42
CA TYR A 53 -10.42 -2.66 1.75
C TYR A 53 -9.85 -2.15 0.43
N THR A 54 -8.63 -2.54 0.08
CA THR A 54 -8.02 -2.20 -1.20
C THR A 54 -7.38 -3.45 -1.81
N LYS A 55 -7.66 -3.70 -3.08
CA LYS A 55 -7.00 -4.71 -3.89
C LYS A 55 -6.36 -4.03 -5.10
N ARG A 56 -5.11 -4.36 -5.36
CA ARG A 56 -4.39 -3.95 -6.58
C ARG A 56 -3.83 -5.19 -7.25
N THR A 57 -4.13 -5.37 -8.53
CA THR A 57 -3.52 -6.38 -9.38
C THR A 57 -2.68 -5.67 -10.44
N VAL A 58 -1.45 -6.15 -10.64
CA VAL A 58 -0.57 -5.69 -11.71
C VAL A 58 -0.17 -6.91 -12.54
N VAL A 59 -0.41 -6.84 -13.84
CA VAL A 59 0.03 -7.84 -14.82
C VAL A 59 1.20 -7.24 -15.59
N GLY A 60 2.32 -7.93 -15.61
CA GLY A 60 3.51 -7.50 -16.33
C GLY A 60 3.83 -8.42 -17.51
N PRO A 61 4.97 -8.18 -18.17
CA PRO A 61 5.44 -8.97 -19.30
C PRO A 61 5.47 -10.47 -18.96
N ARG A 62 5.15 -11.29 -19.97
CA ARG A 62 5.06 -12.76 -19.85
C ARG A 62 3.98 -13.23 -18.85
N GLY A 63 2.91 -12.44 -18.66
CA GLY A 63 1.76 -12.81 -17.85
C GLY A 63 2.05 -12.89 -16.34
N ARG A 64 3.16 -12.31 -15.87
CA ARG A 64 3.50 -12.32 -14.45
C ARG A 64 2.52 -11.42 -13.68
N VAL A 65 1.96 -11.93 -12.59
CA VAL A 65 0.93 -11.21 -11.82
C VAL A 65 1.44 -10.90 -10.41
N TRP A 66 1.23 -9.66 -9.99
CA TRP A 66 1.40 -9.22 -8.61
C TRP A 66 0.06 -8.76 -8.05
N THR A 67 -0.26 -9.19 -6.84
CA THR A 67 -1.47 -8.79 -6.15
C THR A 67 -1.11 -8.19 -4.80
N ARG A 68 -1.61 -6.99 -4.52
CA ARG A 68 -1.59 -6.39 -3.18
C ARG A 68 -3.00 -6.32 -2.64
N ARG A 69 -3.21 -6.80 -1.42
CA ARG A 69 -4.45 -6.63 -0.67
C ARG A 69 -4.14 -5.91 0.64
N GLY A 70 -5.06 -5.12 1.14
CA GLY A 70 -4.92 -4.57 2.47
C GLY A 70 -6.21 -3.96 2.99
N THR A 71 -6.25 -3.87 4.31
CA THR A 71 -7.33 -3.29 5.07
C THR A 71 -6.78 -2.11 5.86
N LEU A 72 -7.53 -1.02 5.89
CA LEU A 72 -7.31 0.15 6.71
C LEU A 72 -8.52 0.31 7.61
N VAL A 73 -8.29 0.48 8.91
CA VAL A 73 -9.31 0.74 9.92
C VAL A 73 -8.97 2.07 10.57
N ARG A 74 -9.91 3.01 10.56
CA ARG A 74 -9.84 4.26 11.31
C ARG A 74 -10.34 4.02 12.74
N THR A 75 -9.76 4.74 13.68
CA THR A 75 -10.16 4.78 15.08
C THR A 75 -10.29 6.24 15.49
N PRO A 76 -10.99 6.58 16.58
CA PRO A 76 -11.24 7.99 16.96
C PRO A 76 -9.98 8.86 16.99
N TYR A 77 -8.84 8.30 17.39
CA TYR A 77 -7.58 9.01 17.54
C TYR A 77 -6.46 8.43 16.65
N GLY A 78 -6.77 7.68 15.59
CA GLY A 78 -5.73 7.00 14.84
C GLY A 78 -6.20 6.09 13.71
N TRP A 79 -5.30 5.21 13.29
CA TRP A 79 -5.54 4.26 12.21
C TRP A 79 -4.70 2.99 12.40
N ARG A 80 -5.16 1.90 11.82
CA ARG A 80 -4.45 0.61 11.71
C ARG A 80 -4.57 0.10 10.30
N ARG A 81 -3.50 -0.45 9.74
CA ARG A 81 -3.52 -1.09 8.43
C ARG A 81 -2.75 -2.38 8.44
N HIS A 82 -3.17 -3.31 7.61
CA HIS A 82 -2.41 -4.53 7.33
C HIS A 82 -2.71 -5.03 5.92
N GLY A 83 -1.90 -5.95 5.43
CA GLY A 83 -2.15 -6.58 4.16
C GLY A 83 -1.01 -7.46 3.67
N THR A 84 -1.17 -7.92 2.43
CA THR A 84 -0.28 -8.87 1.79
C THR A 84 0.04 -8.40 0.37
N VAL A 85 1.27 -8.63 -0.05
CA VAL A 85 1.72 -8.50 -1.44
C VAL A 85 2.20 -9.86 -1.89
N SER A 86 1.60 -10.41 -2.94
CA SER A 86 1.97 -11.70 -3.53
C SER A 86 2.42 -11.51 -4.96
N GLY A 87 3.38 -12.32 -5.38
CA GLY A 87 3.83 -12.38 -6.77
C GLY A 87 4.64 -13.64 -7.04
N PRO A 88 5.32 -13.72 -8.20
CA PRO A 88 6.03 -14.94 -8.61
C PRO A 88 7.14 -15.39 -7.67
N ASN A 89 7.67 -14.48 -6.84
CA ASN A 89 8.78 -14.75 -5.93
C ASN A 89 8.32 -14.85 -4.46
N GLY A 90 7.05 -15.18 -4.23
CA GLY A 90 6.46 -15.37 -2.91
C GLY A 90 5.62 -14.19 -2.43
N SER A 91 5.23 -14.26 -1.16
CA SER A 91 4.34 -13.30 -0.51
C SER A 91 5.03 -12.57 0.64
N ALA A 92 4.74 -11.29 0.79
CA ALA A 92 5.17 -10.46 1.91
C ALA A 92 3.95 -9.88 2.63
N TYR A 93 4.05 -9.74 3.94
CA TYR A 93 3.01 -9.18 4.79
C TYR A 93 3.47 -7.82 5.28
N PHE A 94 2.54 -6.89 5.44
CA PHE A 94 2.84 -5.58 6.02
C PHE A 94 1.76 -5.19 7.02
N GLY A 95 2.16 -4.40 8.00
CA GLY A 95 1.29 -3.87 9.03
C GLY A 95 1.76 -2.51 9.48
N GLY A 96 0.87 -1.72 10.06
CA GLY A 96 1.25 -0.49 10.72
C GLY A 96 0.06 0.19 11.36
N SER A 97 0.35 1.12 12.23
CA SER A 97 -0.64 1.91 12.94
C SER A 97 -0.10 3.28 13.23
N GLY A 98 -0.99 4.22 13.47
CA GLY A 98 -0.64 5.52 14.00
C GLY A 98 -1.76 6.09 14.84
N SER A 99 -1.40 7.03 15.70
CA SER A 99 -2.33 7.72 16.60
C SER A 99 -1.91 9.18 16.74
N CYS A 100 -2.89 10.06 16.95
CA CYS A 100 -2.71 11.47 17.17
C CYS A 100 -3.51 11.91 18.38
N HIS A 101 -2.85 12.54 19.35
CA HIS A 101 -3.47 13.10 20.55
C HIS A 101 -2.75 14.41 20.91
N ASP A 102 -3.50 15.46 21.23
CA ASP A 102 -2.98 16.80 21.60
C ASP A 102 -1.91 17.34 20.64
N GLY A 103 -2.16 17.22 19.34
CA GLY A 103 -1.23 17.66 18.30
C GLY A 103 0.05 16.83 18.18
N ARG A 104 0.22 15.76 18.98
CA ARG A 104 1.33 14.80 18.82
C ARG A 104 0.83 13.55 18.12
N CYS A 105 1.47 13.23 17.00
CA CYS A 105 1.19 12.04 16.22
C CYS A 105 2.36 11.06 16.26
N THR A 106 2.07 9.78 16.44
CA THR A 106 3.04 8.67 16.40
C THR A 106 2.60 7.66 15.36
N TYR A 107 3.56 6.98 14.75
CA TYR A 107 3.29 5.87 13.85
C TYR A 107 4.37 4.80 13.95
N SER A 108 3.99 3.57 13.64
CA SER A 108 4.89 2.44 13.53
C SER A 108 4.36 1.42 12.54
N GLY A 109 5.24 0.51 12.12
CA GLY A 109 4.84 -0.61 11.29
C GLY A 109 6.02 -1.46 10.88
N GLY A 110 5.71 -2.44 10.05
CA GLY A 110 6.70 -3.35 9.52
C GLY A 110 6.22 -4.09 8.28
N ARG A 111 7.16 -4.79 7.67
CA ARG A 111 6.95 -5.71 6.57
C ARG A 111 7.80 -6.95 6.82
N SER A 112 7.24 -8.13 6.58
CA SER A 112 7.96 -9.39 6.59
C SER A 112 7.80 -10.14 5.27
N GLY A 113 8.80 -10.95 4.90
CA GLY A 113 8.70 -11.82 3.73
C GLY A 113 10.03 -12.30 3.16
N PRO A 114 10.00 -12.97 1.99
CA PRO A 114 11.16 -13.66 1.39
C PRO A 114 12.38 -12.78 1.09
N ARG A 115 12.23 -11.46 1.11
CA ARG A 115 13.30 -10.49 0.87
C ARG A 115 13.76 -9.80 2.15
N GLY A 116 13.50 -10.41 3.29
CA GLY A 116 13.81 -9.90 4.61
C GLY A 116 12.72 -9.00 5.20
N ASP A 117 12.91 -8.76 6.49
CA ASP A 117 12.00 -7.99 7.33
C ASP A 117 12.46 -6.55 7.46
N SER A 118 11.51 -5.65 7.67
CA SER A 118 11.78 -4.23 7.88
C SER A 118 10.78 -3.68 8.90
N SER A 119 11.24 -2.79 9.77
CA SER A 119 10.40 -2.04 10.70
C SER A 119 10.62 -0.53 10.50
N TRP A 120 9.62 0.26 10.88
CA TRP A 120 9.72 1.72 10.91
C TRP A 120 8.87 2.28 12.04
N SER A 121 9.28 3.42 12.56
CA SER A 121 8.51 4.18 13.53
C SER A 121 8.91 5.65 13.50
N GLY A 122 8.03 6.52 13.97
CA GLY A 122 8.32 7.93 14.09
C GLY A 122 7.23 8.71 14.80
N SER A 123 7.47 10.00 14.97
CA SER A 123 6.50 10.94 15.54
C SER A 123 6.65 12.31 14.90
N TYR A 124 5.56 13.06 14.85
CA TYR A 124 5.57 14.47 14.46
C TYR A 124 4.57 15.27 15.31
N ARG A 125 4.75 16.59 15.39
CA ARG A 125 3.75 17.51 15.95
C ARG A 125 3.01 18.20 14.83
N ARG A 126 1.69 18.30 14.97
CA ARG A 126 0.80 19.10 14.16
C ARG A 126 0.48 20.36 14.99
N TYR A 127 0.97 21.50 14.53
CA TYR A 127 0.65 22.82 15.08
C TYR A 127 -0.58 23.38 14.37
#